data_AF-A0A3D4TD73-F1
#
_entry.id   AF-A0A3D4TD73-F1
#
_cell.length_a   1.000
_cell.length_b   1.000
_cell.length_c   1.000
_cell.angle_alpha   90.00
_cell.angle_beta   90.00
_cell.angle_gamma   90.00
#
_symmetry.space_group_name_H-M   'P 1'
#
loop_
_entity.id
_entity.type
_entity.pdbx_description
1 polymer ?
#
loop_
_entity_poly.entity_id
_entity_poly.type
_entity_poly.pdbx_seq_one_letter_code
_entity_poly.pdbx_strand_id
1 'polypeptide(L)'
;MLNELLVIDIETVPQVPAFADLSSNWQELWQEKVAKTMPDDTLPEDSYRKRAGILAEFGKIICISTAVFSYNDMKISGLRVKSVSGDNERAVLEGFVTICNKMYGRNRNFQFAGHNIREFDIPYICRRMIINGMLLPEYLQLNDRKP
;
A
#
# COMPACT_ATOMS: atom_id res chain seq x y z
N MET A 1 -16.02 -13.60 -11.03
CA MET A 1 -16.86 -14.01 -9.88
C MET A 1 -16.15 -13.61 -8.57
N LEU A 2 -16.83 -13.44 -7.43
CA LEU A 2 -16.18 -12.92 -6.20
C LEU A 2 -15.11 -13.87 -5.60
N ASN A 3 -15.07 -15.14 -6.01
CA ASN A 3 -14.00 -16.10 -5.69
C ASN A 3 -12.63 -15.75 -6.32
N GLU A 4 -12.60 -14.82 -7.27
CA GLU A 4 -11.39 -14.37 -7.96
C GLU A 4 -10.86 -13.05 -7.37
N LEU A 5 -11.57 -12.48 -6.39
CA LEU A 5 -11.19 -11.22 -5.77
C LEU A 5 -10.34 -11.44 -4.52
N LEU A 6 -9.22 -10.72 -4.46
CA LEU A 6 -8.48 -10.46 -3.25
C LEU A 6 -8.80 -9.03 -2.81
N VAL A 7 -9.66 -8.90 -1.81
CA VAL A 7 -9.97 -7.59 -1.23
C VAL A 7 -8.76 -7.13 -0.41
N ILE A 8 -8.35 -5.88 -0.53
CA ILE A 8 -7.19 -5.32 0.15
C ILE A 8 -7.51 -3.96 0.77
N ASP A 9 -6.74 -3.65 1.82
CA ASP A 9 -6.71 -2.35 2.50
C ASP A 9 -5.34 -2.21 3.20
N ILE A 10 -4.77 -1.00 3.21
CA ILE A 10 -3.46 -0.72 3.84
C ILE A 10 -3.56 0.37 4.89
N GLU A 11 -2.80 0.19 5.97
CA GLU A 11 -2.59 1.23 6.98
C GLU A 11 -1.16 1.76 6.92
N THR A 12 -1.05 3.08 6.92
CA THR A 12 0.20 3.79 6.70
C THR A 12 0.47 4.80 7.80
N VAL A 13 1.75 5.02 8.08
CA VAL A 13 2.21 6.05 9.02
C VAL A 13 3.37 6.81 8.40
N PRO A 14 3.72 8.01 8.89
CA PRO A 14 4.97 8.67 8.52
C PRO A 14 6.19 7.77 8.78
N GLN A 15 7.21 7.89 7.95
CA GLN A 15 8.45 7.11 8.11
C GLN A 15 9.20 7.46 9.41
N VAL A 16 9.09 8.71 9.84
CA VAL A 16 9.57 9.23 11.12
C VAL A 16 8.45 10.04 11.82
N PRO A 17 8.41 10.12 13.16
CA PRO A 17 7.28 10.71 13.88
C PRO A 17 7.03 12.19 13.58
N ALA A 18 8.08 12.99 13.43
CA ALA A 18 8.00 14.42 13.19
C ALA A 18 8.82 14.88 11.98
N PHE A 19 8.46 16.04 11.42
CA PHE A 19 9.21 16.67 10.33
C PHE A 19 10.68 16.91 10.70
N ALA A 20 10.93 17.32 11.95
CA ALA A 20 12.29 17.54 12.47
C ALA A 20 13.14 16.26 12.52
N ASP A 21 12.52 15.08 12.54
CA ASP A 21 13.22 13.79 12.54
C ASP A 21 13.66 13.36 11.12
N LEU A 22 13.18 14.04 10.08
CA LEU A 22 13.71 13.86 8.72
C LEU A 22 15.12 14.43 8.63
N SER A 23 15.99 13.78 7.85
CA SER A 23 17.27 14.40 7.48
C SER A 23 17.03 15.69 6.69
N SER A 24 17.99 16.62 6.70
CA SER A 24 17.89 17.92 6.01
C SER A 24 17.46 17.79 4.53
N ASN A 25 18.04 16.85 3.79
CA ASN A 25 17.66 16.62 2.38
C ASN A 25 16.19 16.19 2.24
N TRP A 26 15.70 15.32 3.13
CA TRP A 26 14.31 14.88 3.13
C TRP A 26 13.33 15.97 3.59
N GLN A 27 13.77 16.91 4.44
CA GLN A 27 12.99 18.10 4.81
C GLN A 27 12.79 19.04 3.61
N GLU A 28 13.83 19.25 2.79
CA GLU A 28 13.75 20.03 1.55
C GLU A 28 12.81 19.36 0.54
N LEU A 29 12.99 18.06 0.29
CA LEU A 29 12.12 17.30 -0.61
C LEU A 29 10.65 17.30 -0.17
N TRP A 30 10.39 17.25 1.14
CA TRP A 30 9.03 17.37 1.67
C TRP A 30 8.42 18.73 1.30
N GLN A 31 9.14 19.82 1.57
CA GLN A 31 8.69 21.18 1.29
C GLN A 31 8.40 21.37 -0.19
N GLU A 32 9.31 20.93 -1.07
CA GLU A 32 9.10 20.99 -2.52
C GLU A 32 7.87 20.20 -2.98
N LYS A 33 7.62 19.04 -2.37
CA LYS A 33 6.47 18.19 -2.68
C LYS A 33 5.16 18.87 -2.27
N VAL A 34 5.09 19.42 -1.06
CA VAL A 34 3.83 19.99 -0.53
C VAL A 34 3.55 21.39 -1.06
N ALA A 35 4.57 22.18 -1.40
CA ALA A 35 4.44 23.53 -1.97
C ALA A 35 3.53 23.58 -3.20
N LYS A 36 3.44 22.48 -3.97
CA LYS A 36 2.58 22.39 -5.15
C LYS A 36 1.09 22.24 -4.84
N THR A 37 0.74 21.96 -3.59
CA THR A 37 -0.61 21.52 -3.20
C THR A 37 -1.16 22.19 -1.95
N MET A 38 -0.34 22.94 -1.23
CA MET A 38 -0.69 23.58 0.03
C MET A 38 -0.70 25.10 -0.11
N PRO A 39 -1.53 25.80 0.69
CA PRO A 39 -1.41 27.24 0.85
C PRO A 39 -0.02 27.62 1.37
N ASP A 40 0.49 28.77 0.92
CA ASP A 40 1.83 29.28 1.21
C ASP A 40 2.11 29.44 2.72
N ASP A 41 1.05 29.59 3.51
CA ASP A 41 1.04 29.84 4.95
C ASP A 41 0.94 28.55 5.80
N THR A 42 1.05 27.37 5.18
CA THR A 42 1.09 26.09 5.89
C THR A 42 2.48 25.79 6.46
N LEU A 43 2.58 25.59 7.78
CA LEU A 43 3.83 25.16 8.40
C LEU A 43 4.26 23.74 7.93
N PRO A 44 5.55 23.50 7.65
CA PRO A 44 6.05 22.19 7.24
C PRO A 44 5.67 21.07 8.22
N GLU A 45 5.72 21.33 9.53
CA GLU A 45 5.38 20.37 10.58
C GLU A 45 3.90 19.96 10.52
N ASP A 46 3.01 20.92 10.30
CA ASP A 46 1.57 20.68 10.20
C ASP A 46 1.22 19.90 8.95
N SER A 47 1.83 20.26 7.82
CA SER A 47 1.64 19.53 6.57
C SER A 47 2.16 18.09 6.70
N TYR A 48 3.34 17.90 7.31
CA TYR A 48 3.96 16.59 7.53
C TYR A 48 3.05 15.68 8.35
N ARG A 49 2.60 16.18 9.51
CA ARG A 49 1.70 15.43 10.39
C ARG A 49 0.41 14.97 9.69
N LYS A 50 -0.14 15.81 8.81
CA LYS A 50 -1.40 15.52 8.10
C LYS A 50 -1.24 14.61 6.89
N ARG A 51 -0.06 14.59 6.25
CA ARG A 51 0.09 13.99 4.92
C ARG A 51 1.20 12.98 4.75
N ALA A 52 2.19 12.92 5.63
CA ALA A 52 3.36 12.08 5.39
C ALA A 52 3.00 10.60 5.23
N GLY A 53 2.01 10.11 5.98
CA GLY A 53 1.51 8.73 5.85
C GLY A 53 0.94 8.42 4.46
N ILE A 54 0.24 9.36 3.81
CA ILE A 54 -0.43 9.11 2.53
C ILE A 54 0.47 9.35 1.30
N LEU A 55 1.72 9.77 1.50
CA LEU A 55 2.72 9.92 0.44
C LEU A 55 3.75 8.80 0.57
N ALA A 56 3.81 7.90 -0.42
CA ALA A 56 4.64 6.70 -0.34
C ALA A 56 6.14 6.99 -0.18
N GLU A 57 6.62 8.16 -0.59
CA GLU A 57 8.00 8.59 -0.39
C GLU A 57 8.30 8.92 1.08
N PHE A 58 7.31 9.35 1.86
CA PHE A 58 7.47 9.87 3.23
C PHE A 58 6.76 9.04 4.29
N GLY A 59 5.95 8.07 3.89
CA GLY A 59 5.26 7.14 4.76
C GLY A 59 5.83 5.74 4.68
N LYS A 60 5.28 4.84 5.49
CA LYS A 60 5.54 3.41 5.48
C LYS A 60 4.26 2.64 5.80
N ILE A 61 4.16 1.43 5.28
CA ILE A 61 3.05 0.52 5.54
C ILE A 61 3.32 -0.23 6.85
N ILE A 62 2.35 -0.21 7.76
CA ILE A 62 2.41 -0.93 9.05
C ILE A 62 1.44 -2.11 9.11
N CYS A 63 0.43 -2.14 8.24
CA CYS A 63 -0.52 -3.22 8.14
C CYS A 63 -1.03 -3.34 6.70
N ILE A 64 -1.17 -4.58 6.24
CA ILE A 64 -1.91 -4.90 5.02
C ILE A 64 -2.94 -5.96 5.40
N SER A 65 -4.21 -5.61 5.21
CA SER A 65 -5.32 -6.52 5.39
C SER A 65 -5.77 -7.06 4.04
N THR A 66 -6.06 -8.35 3.99
CA THR A 66 -6.54 -9.04 2.79
C THR A 66 -7.76 -9.88 3.12
N ALA A 67 -8.70 -9.99 2.20
CA ALA A 67 -9.86 -10.86 2.38
C ALA A 67 -10.27 -11.61 1.11
N VAL A 68 -10.78 -12.82 1.30
CA VAL A 68 -11.29 -13.68 0.22
C VAL A 68 -12.65 -14.28 0.60
N PHE A 69 -13.57 -14.32 -0.36
CA PHE A 69 -14.87 -14.93 -0.17
C PHE A 69 -14.74 -16.46 -0.21
N SER A 70 -15.42 -17.11 0.75
CA SER A 70 -15.55 -18.57 0.81
C SER A 70 -16.92 -18.97 0.27
N TYR A 71 -17.00 -20.18 -0.29
CA TYR A 71 -18.20 -20.67 -0.94
C TYR A 71 -18.60 -22.05 -0.40
N ASN A 72 -19.91 -22.29 -0.32
CA ASN A 72 -20.51 -23.60 -0.15
C ASN A 72 -21.68 -23.72 -1.15
N ASP A 73 -21.74 -24.80 -1.93
CA ASP A 73 -22.74 -25.00 -2.98
C ASP A 73 -22.96 -23.78 -3.90
N MET A 74 -21.86 -23.18 -4.37
CA MET A 74 -21.82 -21.95 -5.19
C MET A 74 -22.41 -20.68 -4.54
N LYS A 75 -22.79 -20.72 -3.26
CA LYS A 75 -23.21 -19.55 -2.47
C LYS A 75 -22.07 -19.07 -1.59
N ILE A 76 -21.98 -17.77 -1.36
CA ILE A 76 -21.01 -17.21 -0.41
C ILE A 76 -21.34 -17.74 0.99
N SER A 77 -20.38 -18.39 1.61
CA SER A 77 -20.49 -18.94 2.97
C SER A 77 -19.76 -18.11 4.01
N GLY A 78 -18.89 -17.19 3.59
CA GLY A 78 -18.22 -16.27 4.51
C GLY A 78 -17.09 -15.47 3.88
N LEU A 79 -16.46 -14.62 4.69
CA LEU A 79 -15.29 -13.83 4.33
C LEU A 79 -14.11 -14.24 5.22
N ARG A 80 -13.02 -14.70 4.62
CA ARG A 80 -11.79 -15.00 5.37
C ARG A 80 -10.86 -13.82 5.25
N VAL A 81 -10.56 -13.20 6.39
CA VAL A 81 -9.66 -12.04 6.48
C VAL A 81 -8.31 -12.49 7.05
N LYS A 82 -7.24 -11.95 6.51
CA LYS A 82 -5.88 -12.11 7.04
C LYS A 82 -5.15 -10.77 6.93
N SER A 83 -4.58 -10.35 8.05
CA SER A 83 -3.74 -9.15 8.12
C SER A 83 -2.29 -9.53 8.38
N VAL A 84 -1.37 -8.76 7.81
CA VAL A 84 0.06 -8.80 8.10
C VAL A 84 0.44 -7.42 8.61
N SER A 85 1.00 -7.34 9.80
CA SER A 85 1.36 -6.08 10.43
C SER A 85 2.66 -6.19 11.23
N GLY A 86 3.31 -5.06 11.46
CA GLY A 86 4.52 -4.97 12.27
C GLY A 86 5.38 -3.75 11.94
N ASP A 87 6.43 -3.54 12.74
CA ASP A 87 7.32 -2.38 12.61
C ASP A 87 8.32 -2.49 11.45
N ASN A 88 8.64 -3.72 11.04
CA ASN A 88 9.48 -3.99 9.88
C ASN A 88 8.62 -4.04 8.61
N GLU A 89 8.54 -2.91 7.90
CA GLU A 89 7.74 -2.79 6.67
C GLU A 89 8.11 -3.85 5.62
N ARG A 90 9.39 -4.18 5.46
CA ARG A 90 9.82 -5.21 4.49
C ARG A 90 9.19 -6.56 4.82
N ALA A 91 9.15 -6.95 6.09
CA ALA A 91 8.50 -8.19 6.51
C ALA A 91 6.97 -8.15 6.27
N VAL A 92 6.34 -6.98 6.44
CA VAL A 92 4.92 -6.78 6.11
C VAL A 92 4.67 -6.98 4.61
N LEU A 93 5.48 -6.36 3.77
CA LEU A 93 5.42 -6.48 2.31
C LEU A 93 5.69 -7.92 1.84
N GLU A 94 6.68 -8.61 2.41
CA GLU A 94 6.97 -10.03 2.12
C GLU A 94 5.81 -10.95 2.52
N GLY A 95 5.16 -10.67 3.65
CA GLY A 95 3.96 -11.37 4.08
C GLY A 95 2.77 -11.16 3.13
N PHE A 96 2.58 -9.94 2.62
CA PHE A 96 1.59 -9.65 1.58
C PHE A 96 1.87 -10.40 0.28
N VAL A 97 3.11 -10.34 -0.22
CA VAL A 97 3.54 -11.09 -1.42
C VAL A 97 3.30 -12.59 -1.25
N THR A 98 3.54 -13.14 -0.05
CA THR A 98 3.26 -14.55 0.25
C THR A 98 1.76 -14.89 0.12
N ILE A 99 0.86 -14.00 0.53
CA ILE A 99 -0.58 -14.18 0.39
C ILE A 99 -0.98 -14.11 -1.10
N CYS A 100 -0.50 -13.10 -1.82
CA CYS A 100 -0.78 -12.93 -3.24
C CYS A 100 -0.25 -14.10 -4.09
N ASN A 101 0.94 -14.63 -3.81
CA ASN A 101 1.49 -15.79 -4.50
C ASN A 101 0.61 -17.04 -4.34
N LYS A 102 0.01 -17.24 -3.15
CA LYS A 102 -0.95 -18.34 -2.93
C LYS A 102 -2.23 -18.15 -3.75
N MET A 103 -2.70 -16.91 -3.90
CA MET A 103 -3.86 -16.59 -4.73
C MET A 103 -3.53 -16.78 -6.22
N TYR A 104 -2.41 -16.22 -6.67
CA TYR A 104 -1.94 -16.31 -8.05
C TYR A 104 -1.71 -17.76 -8.49
N GLY A 105 -1.14 -18.60 -7.61
CA GLY A 105 -0.97 -20.03 -7.88
C GLY A 105 -2.27 -20.81 -8.02
N ARG A 106 -3.39 -20.32 -7.44
CA ARG A 106 -4.73 -20.92 -7.58
C ARG A 106 -5.47 -20.37 -8.80
N ASN A 107 -5.36 -19.08 -9.05
CA ASN A 107 -5.96 -18.40 -10.19
C ASN A 107 -5.03 -17.28 -10.68
N ARG A 108 -4.43 -17.46 -11.85
CA ARG A 108 -3.54 -16.46 -12.46
C ARG A 108 -4.26 -15.17 -12.86
N ASN A 109 -5.59 -15.22 -12.99
CA ASN A 109 -6.44 -14.10 -13.36
C ASN A 109 -7.15 -13.45 -12.16
N PHE A 110 -6.71 -13.73 -10.93
CA PHE A 110 -7.27 -13.07 -9.75
C PHE A 110 -7.14 -11.53 -9.86
N GLN A 111 -8.06 -10.81 -9.23
CA GLN A 111 -8.09 -9.35 -9.27
C GLN A 111 -8.04 -8.78 -7.85
N PHE A 112 -7.39 -7.63 -7.71
CA PHE A 112 -7.46 -6.84 -6.49
C PHE A 112 -8.78 -6.06 -6.44
N ALA A 113 -9.37 -5.98 -5.26
CA ALA A 113 -10.56 -5.18 -4.99
C ALA A 113 -10.37 -4.37 -3.70
N GLY A 114 -11.00 -3.21 -3.61
CA GLY A 114 -10.95 -2.34 -2.43
C GLY A 114 -11.40 -0.93 -2.77
N HIS A 115 -11.34 -0.04 -1.79
CA HIS A 115 -11.70 1.35 -1.99
C HIS A 115 -10.54 2.13 -2.64
N ASN A 116 -10.78 2.79 -3.77
CA ASN A 116 -9.78 3.62 -4.46
C ASN A 116 -8.41 2.94 -4.75
N ILE A 117 -8.37 1.61 -4.83
CA ILE A 117 -7.13 0.82 -4.88
C ILE A 117 -6.23 1.12 -6.09
N ARG A 118 -6.82 1.63 -7.18
CA ARG A 118 -6.09 2.00 -8.41
C ARG A 118 -5.29 3.29 -8.24
N GLU A 119 -5.78 4.21 -7.43
CA GLU A 119 -5.15 5.52 -7.21
C GLU A 119 -4.30 5.54 -5.94
N PHE A 120 -4.58 4.66 -4.98
CA PHE A 120 -3.91 4.64 -3.68
C PHE A 120 -3.19 3.33 -3.37
N ASP A 121 -3.89 2.30 -2.87
CA ASP A 121 -3.29 1.12 -2.24
C ASP A 121 -2.26 0.41 -3.13
N ILE A 122 -2.63 0.06 -4.37
CA ILE A 122 -1.73 -0.68 -5.25
C ILE A 122 -0.52 0.18 -5.66
N PRO A 123 -0.68 1.43 -6.17
CA PRO A 123 0.47 2.29 -6.41
C PRO A 123 1.35 2.52 -5.18
N TYR A 124 0.74 2.66 -3.99
CA TYR A 124 1.47 2.87 -2.74
C TYR A 124 2.31 1.64 -2.39
N ILE A 125 1.72 0.45 -2.38
CA ILE A 125 2.43 -0.82 -2.16
C ILE A 125 3.58 -0.97 -3.17
N CYS A 126 3.33 -0.75 -4.46
CA CYS A 126 4.37 -0.88 -5.49
C CYS A 126 5.55 0.07 -5.23
N ARG A 127 5.30 1.34 -4.90
CA ARG A 127 6.37 2.30 -4.57
C ARG A 127 7.14 1.87 -3.32
N ARG A 128 6.44 1.43 -2.26
CA ARG A 128 7.10 0.96 -1.02
C ARG A 128 7.91 -0.31 -1.23
N MET A 129 7.48 -1.22 -2.11
CA MET A 129 8.28 -2.38 -2.51
C MET A 129 9.60 -1.94 -3.17
N ILE A 130 9.55 -0.99 -4.11
CA ILE A 130 10.75 -0.46 -4.78
C ILE A 130 11.68 0.22 -3.75
N ILE A 131 11.14 1.05 -2.85
CA ILE A 131 11.90 1.71 -1.79
C ILE A 131 12.59 0.69 -0.86
N ASN A 132 11.95 -0.44 -0.59
CA ASN A 132 12.52 -1.54 0.19
C ASN A 132 13.42 -2.49 -0.63
N GLY A 133 13.74 -2.15 -1.88
CA GLY A 133 14.60 -2.94 -2.76
C GLY A 133 13.98 -4.28 -3.19
N MET A 134 12.66 -4.39 -3.19
CA MET A 134 11.93 -5.59 -3.56
C MET A 134 11.53 -5.55 -5.04
N LEU A 135 11.60 -6.71 -5.70
CA LEU A 135 11.09 -6.86 -7.06
C LEU A 135 9.57 -6.90 -7.06
N LEU A 136 8.95 -6.24 -8.04
CA LEU A 136 7.50 -6.28 -8.23
C LEU A 136 7.11 -7.62 -8.89
N PRO A 137 6.22 -8.43 -8.27
CA PRO A 137 5.64 -9.61 -8.89
C PRO A 137 4.84 -9.27 -10.17
N GLU A 138 4.69 -10.24 -11.06
CA GLU A 138 3.98 -10.09 -12.35
C GLU A 138 2.57 -9.47 -12.21
N TYR A 139 1.82 -9.86 -11.16
CA TYR A 139 0.47 -9.35 -10.91
C TYR A 139 0.43 -7.89 -10.39
N LEU A 140 1.59 -7.30 -10.05
CA LEU A 140 1.76 -5.88 -9.68
C LEU A 140 2.54 -5.08 -10.74
N GLN A 141 2.99 -5.70 -11.83
CA GLN A 141 3.63 -5.03 -12.95
C GLN A 141 2.56 -4.38 -13.84
N LEU A 142 2.09 -3.20 -13.43
CA LEU A 142 0.98 -2.50 -14.08
C LEU A 142 1.34 -1.84 -15.43
N ASN A 143 2.63 -1.66 -15.73
CA ASN A 143 3.09 -0.90 -16.90
C ASN A 143 2.84 -1.63 -18.24
N ASP A 144 2.66 -2.95 -18.24
CA ASP A 144 2.54 -3.73 -19.49
C ASP A 144 1.11 -4.22 -19.79
N ARG A 145 0.13 -3.90 -18.94
CA ARG A 145 -1.28 -4.19 -19.20
C ARG A 145 -1.93 -2.93 -19.75
N LYS A 146 -1.99 -2.84 -21.09
CA LYS A 146 -2.78 -1.81 -21.78
C LYS A 146 -4.21 -1.76 -21.19
N PRO A 147 -4.82 -0.57 -21.10
CA PRO A 147 -6.22 -0.43 -20.69
C PRO A 147 -7.16 -1.24 -21.58
#